data_AF-A0A0R3LX81-F1
#
_entry.id   AF-A0A0R3LX81-F1
#
_cell.length_a   1.000
_cell.length_b   1.000
_cell.length_c   1.000
_cell.angle_alpha   90.00
_cell.angle_beta   90.00
_cell.angle_gamma   90.00
#
_symmetry.space_group_name_H-M   'P 1'
#
loop_
_entity.id
_entity.type
_entity.pdbx_description
1 polymer ?
#
loop_
_entity_poly.entity_id
_entity_poly.type
_entity_poly.pdbx_seq_one_letter_code
_entity_poly.pdbx_strand_id
1 'polypeptide(L)' 'MDQSGRALVRRTPQKADPARFPHVRQVEADIRTFTDLHNRNPKPFKWTKSADQILASVKRFYHKAQQTYVANFRST' A
#
# COMPACT_ATOMS: atom_id res chain seq x y z
N MET A 1 16.84 -38.95 2.63
CA MET A 1 16.65 -37.74 3.46
C MET A 1 15.46 -37.00 2.88
N ASP A 2 14.36 -37.06 3.61
CA ASP A 2 13.03 -36.55 3.25
C ASP A 2 13.00 -35.01 3.41
N GLN A 3 12.59 -34.28 2.37
CA GLN A 3 12.22 -32.87 2.47
C GLN A 3 10.70 -32.78 2.61
N SER A 4 10.23 -33.02 3.84
CA SER A 4 8.83 -32.90 4.21
C SER A 4 8.35 -31.44 4.06
N GLY A 5 7.15 -31.31 3.49
CA GLY A 5 6.59 -30.07 2.94
C GLY A 5 6.46 -28.93 3.94
N ARG A 6 6.91 -27.74 3.53
CA ARG A 6 6.55 -26.48 4.19
C ARG A 6 5.15 -26.06 3.76
N ALA A 7 4.16 -26.37 4.60
CA ALA A 7 2.83 -25.81 4.46
C ALA A 7 2.90 -24.28 4.52
N LEU A 8 2.49 -23.62 3.43
CA LEU A 8 2.29 -22.17 3.40
C LEU A 8 1.07 -21.87 4.29
N VAL A 9 1.30 -21.58 5.56
CA VAL A 9 0.26 -21.09 6.49
C VAL A 9 -0.20 -19.73 5.97
N ARG A 10 -1.26 -19.73 5.17
CA ARG A 10 -2.04 -18.51 4.92
C ARG A 10 -2.64 -18.12 6.26
N ARG A 11 -2.10 -17.08 6.92
CA ARG A 11 -2.81 -16.45 8.04
C ARG A 11 -4.11 -15.90 7.48
N THR A 12 -5.21 -16.52 7.83
CA THR A 12 -6.54 -15.93 7.65
C THR A 12 -6.52 -14.56 8.33
N PRO A 13 -6.98 -13.47 7.69
CA PRO A 13 -7.19 -12.23 8.41
C PRO A 13 -8.23 -12.51 9.50
N GLN A 14 -7.80 -12.46 10.75
CA GLN A 14 -8.68 -12.57 11.92
C GLN A 14 -9.83 -11.56 11.73
N LYS A 15 -11.07 -12.06 11.66
CA LYS A 15 -12.30 -11.24 11.64
C LYS A 15 -12.18 -10.16 12.71
N ALA A 16 -12.24 -8.89 12.32
CA ALA A 16 -12.15 -7.79 13.25
C ALA A 16 -13.47 -7.64 14.02
N ASP A 17 -13.39 -7.75 15.34
CA ASP A 17 -14.43 -7.32 16.26
C ASP A 17 -14.64 -5.79 16.11
N PRO A 18 -15.87 -5.27 16.00
CA PRO A 18 -16.12 -3.82 15.95
C PRO A 18 -15.54 -3.02 17.13
N ALA A 19 -15.23 -3.65 18.27
CA ALA A 19 -14.50 -3.03 19.39
C ALA A 19 -12.97 -2.91 19.17
N ARG A 20 -12.44 -3.41 18.05
CA ARG A 20 -10.99 -3.58 17.80
C ARG A 20 -10.19 -2.28 17.67
N PHE A 21 -10.84 -1.14 17.48
CA PHE A 21 -10.15 0.15 17.39
C PHE A 21 -10.60 1.07 18.53
N PRO A 22 -10.13 0.86 19.77
CA PRO A 22 -10.49 1.76 20.85
C PRO A 22 -9.77 3.10 20.64
N HIS A 23 -10.38 4.18 21.17
CA HIS A 23 -9.86 5.53 21.36
C HIS A 23 -8.49 5.86 20.71
N VAL A 24 -8.42 6.88 19.84
CA VAL A 24 -7.24 7.37 19.07
C VAL A 24 -5.86 7.01 19.63
N ARG A 25 -5.60 7.27 20.92
CA ARG A 25 -4.36 6.86 21.62
C ARG A 25 -3.93 5.40 21.42
N GLN A 26 -4.87 4.45 21.43
CA GLN A 26 -4.54 3.04 21.19
C GLN A 26 -4.13 2.80 19.74
N VAL A 27 -4.86 3.38 18.79
CA VAL A 27 -4.52 3.30 17.37
C VAL A 27 -3.12 3.87 17.11
N GLU A 28 -2.78 5.00 17.73
CA GLU A 28 -1.44 5.58 17.64
C GLU A 28 -0.36 4.65 18.23
N ALA A 29 -0.60 4.07 19.40
CA ALA A 29 0.33 3.13 20.03
C ALA A 29 0.54 1.87 19.17
N ASP A 30 -0.53 1.36 18.56
CA ASP A 30 -0.49 0.19 17.69
C ASP A 30 0.29 0.49 16.39
N ILE A 31 0.07 1.66 15.77
CA ILE A 31 0.81 2.10 14.58
C ILE A 31 2.30 2.26 14.87
N ARG A 32 2.65 2.86 16.02
CA ARG A 32 4.06 3.01 16.43
C ARG A 32 4.72 1.65 16.64
N THR A 33 4.06 0.76 17.40
CA THR A 33 4.54 -0.60 17.65
C THR A 33 4.73 -1.38 16.34
N PHE A 34 3.77 -1.28 15.43
CA PHE A 34 3.85 -1.89 14.11
C PHE A 34 5.04 -1.35 13.32
N THR A 35 5.20 -0.03 13.25
CA THR A 35 6.30 0.63 12.53
C THR A 35 7.66 0.19 13.07
N ASP A 36 7.83 0.19 14.39
CA ASP A 36 9.08 -0.23 15.04
C ASP A 36 9.41 -1.69 14.74
N LEU A 37 8.43 -2.59 14.83
CA LEU A 37 8.62 -4.01 14.51
C LEU A 37 9.01 -4.22 13.04
N HIS A 38 8.37 -3.50 12.12
CA HIS A 38 8.62 -3.65 10.68
C HIS A 38 9.93 -2.99 10.24
N ASN A 39 10.38 -1.93 10.93
CA ASN A 39 11.61 -1.21 10.61
C ASN A 39 12.86 -1.80 11.28
N ARG A 40 12.74 -2.66 12.30
CA ARG A 40 13.90 -3.30 12.98
C ARG A 40 14.84 -4.08 12.05
N ASN A 41 14.31 -4.64 10.96
CA ASN A 41 15.12 -5.24 9.91
C ASN A 41 14.57 -4.77 8.55
N PRO A 42 14.93 -3.55 8.14
CA PRO A 42 14.25 -2.90 7.04
C PRO A 42 14.58 -3.65 5.75
N LYS A 43 13.55 -4.12 5.05
CA LYS A 43 13.70 -4.48 3.63
C LYS A 43 13.73 -3.17 2.85
N PRO A 44 14.84 -2.81 2.20
CA PRO A 44 14.89 -1.57 1.45
C PRO A 44 13.79 -1.57 0.42
N PHE A 45 12.92 -0.56 0.44
CA PHE A 45 11.99 -0.34 -0.65
C PHE A 45 12.83 0.01 -1.88
N LYS A 46 12.83 -0.88 -2.87
CA LYS A 46 13.51 -0.66 -4.13
C LYS A 46 12.53 0.00 -5.08
N TRP A 47 12.82 1.25 -5.47
CA TRP A 47 12.13 1.89 -6.58
C TRP A 47 12.33 1.04 -7.83
N THR A 48 11.24 0.47 -8.35
CA THR A 48 11.25 -0.34 -9.58
C THR A 48 11.26 0.52 -10.83
N LYS A 49 11.11 1.84 -10.67
CA LYS A 49 11.07 2.84 -11.73
C LYS A 49 12.12 3.91 -11.43
N SER A 50 12.79 4.41 -12.48
CA SER A 50 13.61 5.61 -12.35
C SER A 50 12.75 6.85 -12.10
N ALA A 51 13.37 7.94 -11.64
CA ALA A 51 12.69 9.22 -11.49
C ALA A 51 12.03 9.67 -12.81
N ASP A 52 12.72 9.54 -13.93
CA ASP A 52 12.18 9.89 -15.26
C ASP A 52 10.96 9.03 -15.64
N GLN A 53 10.99 7.74 -15.33
CA GLN A 53 9.85 6.85 -15.58
C GLN A 53 8.63 7.22 -14.74
N ILE A 54 8.84 7.65 -13.49
CA ILE A 54 7.77 8.14 -12.62
C ILE A 54 7.20 9.45 -13.18
N LEU A 55 8.04 10.41 -13.54
CA LEU A 55 7.61 11.69 -14.11
C LEU A 55 6.87 11.51 -15.45
N ALA A 56 7.35 10.61 -16.30
CA ALA A 56 6.67 10.26 -17.55
C ALA A 56 5.28 9.65 -17.29
N SER A 57 5.14 8.81 -16.26
CA SER A 57 3.84 8.23 -15.88
C SER A 57 2.86 9.32 -15.41
N VAL A 58 3.33 10.25 -14.58
CA VAL A 58 2.51 11.38 -14.09
C VAL A 58 2.08 12.27 -15.25
N LYS A 59 2.99 12.61 -16.17
CA LYS A 59 2.66 13.42 -17.36
C LYS A 59 1.59 12.74 -18.21
N ARG A 60 1.73 11.44 -18.50
CA ARG A 60 0.72 10.67 -19.26
C ARG A 60 -0.63 10.68 -18.56
N PHE A 61 -0.65 10.48 -17.25
CA PHE A 61 -1.86 10.54 -16.45
C PHE A 61 -2.53 11.91 -16.56
N TYR A 62 -1.77 12.98 -16.38
CA TYR A 62 -2.29 14.35 -16.48
C TYR A 62 -2.93 14.62 -17.84
N HIS A 63 -2.25 14.29 -18.95
CA HIS A 63 -2.82 14.47 -20.28
C HIS A 63 -4.10 13.67 -20.50
N LYS A 64 -4.15 12.41 -20.03
CA LYS A 64 -5.35 11.59 -20.11
C LYS A 64 -6.50 12.19 -19.30
N ALA A 65 -6.23 12.62 -18.06
CA ALA A 65 -7.22 13.23 -17.19
C ALA A 65 -7.78 14.53 -17.80
N GLN A 66 -6.92 15.37 -18.39
CA GLN A 66 -7.33 16.58 -19.11
C GLN A 66 -8.21 16.26 -20.33
N GLN A 67 -7.83 15.27 -21.14
CA GLN A 67 -8.63 14.85 -22.30
C GLN A 67 -10.01 14.34 -21.87
N THR A 68 -10.07 13.50 -20.83
CA THR A 68 -11.34 13.02 -20.26
C THR A 68 -12.18 14.18 -19.73
N TYR A 69 -11.57 15.15 -19.04
CA TYR A 69 -12.28 16.35 -18.57
C TYR A 69 -12.85 17.17 -19.74
N VAL A 70 -12.04 17.43 -20.77
CA VAL A 70 -12.49 18.18 -21.94
C VAL A 70 -13.62 17.45 -22.69
N ALA A 71 -13.48 16.14 -22.87
CA ALA A 71 -14.48 15.33 -23.55
C ALA A 71 -15.83 15.29 -22.81
N ASN A 72 -15.81 15.31 -21.48
CA ASN A 72 -17.01 15.12 -20.67
C ASN A 72 -17.67 16.44 -20.22
N PHE A 73 -16.93 17.55 -20.13
CA PHE A 73 -17.41 18.77 -19.47
C PHE A 73 -17.27 20.05 -20.30
N ARG A 74 -16.67 19.99 -21.50
CA ARG A 74 -16.42 21.17 -22.35
C ARG A 74 -17.24 21.20 -23.65
N SER A 75 -18.24 20.33 -23.78
CA SER A 75 -19.10 20.22 -24.98
C SER A 75 -20.59 20.53 -24.72
N THR A 76 -20.90 21.26 -23.66
CA THR A 76 -22.14 22.03 -23.48
C THR A 76 -21.79 23.50 -23.49
#